data_AF-A0A3B8PRH9-F1
#
_entry.id   AF-A0A3B8PRH9-F1
#
_cell.length_a   1.000
_cell.length_b   1.000
_cell.length_c   1.000
_cell.angle_alpha   90.00
_cell.angle_beta   90.00
_cell.angle_gamma   90.00
#
_symmetry.space_group_name_H-M   'P 1'
#
loop_
_entity.id
_entity.type
_entity.pdbx_description
1 polymer ?
#
loop_
_entity_poly.entity_id
_entity_poly.type
_entity_poly.pdbx_seq_one_letter_code
_entity_poly.pdbx_strand_id
1 'polypeptide(L)'
;AEFATAGIFAALAATLFLGGWYVPGLDPASDLFNLIGPLVLLTKIVLVSFLIFWFRFTYPRFREDQLQQLAWKVLIPLALANIVVTGVLKVVF
;
A
#
# COMPACT_ATOMS: atom_id res chain seq x y z
N ALA A 1 5.51 -10.53 17.94
CA ALA A 1 4.92 -10.92 16.64
C ALA A 1 3.91 -9.88 16.13
N GLU A 2 3.07 -9.30 16.99
CA GLU A 2 2.00 -8.36 16.58
C GLU A 2 2.49 -7.10 15.83
N PHE A 3 3.66 -6.54 16.16
CA PHE A 3 4.22 -5.41 15.40
C PHE A 3 4.92 -5.83 14.10
N ALA A 4 5.31 -7.10 13.98
CA ALA A 4 5.94 -7.62 12.77
C ALA A 4 4.92 -7.75 11.62
N THR A 5 3.66 -8.05 11.94
CA THR A 5 2.60 -8.13 10.92
C THR A 5 2.35 -6.76 10.28
N ALA A 6 2.32 -5.67 11.06
CA ALA A 6 2.20 -4.31 10.55
C ALA A 6 3.35 -3.95 9.57
N GLY A 7 4.58 -4.33 9.92
CA GLY A 7 5.74 -4.16 9.02
C GLY A 7 5.63 -4.98 7.74
N ILE A 8 5.13 -6.21 7.80
CA ILE A 8 4.89 -7.06 6.63
C ILE A 8 3.81 -6.47 5.72
N PHE A 9 2.70 -5.97 6.28
CA PHE A 9 1.65 -5.30 5.50
C PHE A 9 2.18 -4.01 4.84
N ALA A 10 3.01 -3.24 5.54
CA ALA A 10 3.67 -2.08 4.96
C ALA A 10 4.63 -2.48 3.82
N ALA A 11 5.35 -3.59 3.96
CA ALA A 11 6.18 -4.15 2.89
C ALA A 11 5.37 -4.54 1.66
N LEU A 12 4.25 -5.26 1.83
CA LEU A 12 3.35 -5.63 0.75
C LEU A 12 2.72 -4.41 0.07
N ALA A 13 2.31 -3.41 0.85
CA ALA A 13 1.73 -2.19 0.29
C ALA A 13 2.77 -1.39 -0.51
N ALA A 14 4.00 -1.27 0.01
CA ALA A 14 5.09 -0.57 -0.67
C ALA A 14 5.49 -1.25 -1.99
N THR A 15 5.47 -2.59 -2.05
CA THR A 15 5.80 -3.33 -3.27
C THR A 15 4.67 -3.30 -4.29
N LEU A 16 3.43 -3.57 -3.87
CA LEU A 16 2.29 -3.70 -4.79
C LEU A 16 1.79 -2.35 -5.32
N PHE A 17 1.78 -1.30 -4.49
CA PHE A 17 1.15 -0.03 -4.84
C PHE A 17 2.14 1.11 -5.06
N LEU A 18 3.29 1.13 -4.38
CA LEU A 18 4.29 2.22 -4.50
C LEU A 18 5.45 1.88 -5.45
N GLY A 19 5.31 0.81 -6.25
CA GLY A 19 6.31 0.42 -7.26
C GLY A 19 7.58 -0.23 -6.70
N GLY A 20 7.57 -0.69 -5.45
CA GLY A 20 8.67 -1.46 -4.85
C GLY A 20 10.03 -0.79 -4.98
N TRP A 21 10.96 -1.46 -5.67
CA TRP A 21 12.37 -1.07 -5.81
C TRP A 21 12.60 -0.10 -6.98
N TYR A 22 11.54 0.23 -7.71
CA TYR A 22 11.63 1.12 -8.86
C TYR A 22 11.90 2.56 -8.43
N VAL A 23 12.89 3.16 -9.09
CA VAL A 23 13.25 4.57 -8.98
C VAL A 23 13.09 5.21 -10.35
N PRO A 24 12.20 6.19 -10.52
CA PRO A 24 12.01 6.88 -11.79
C PRO A 24 13.32 7.56 -12.24
N GLY A 25 13.79 7.23 -13.44
CA GLY A 25 14.95 7.88 -14.06
C GLY A 25 16.31 7.21 -13.82
N LEU A 26 16.36 6.07 -13.11
CA LEU A 26 17.59 5.25 -13.03
C LEU A 26 17.51 4.05 -13.97
N ASP A 27 18.61 3.80 -14.68
CA ASP A 27 18.75 2.63 -15.54
C ASP A 27 18.82 1.36 -14.66
N PRO A 28 17.94 0.36 -14.87
CA PRO A 28 17.93 -0.90 -14.13
C PRO A 28 19.26 -1.68 -14.16
N ALA A 29 20.13 -1.40 -15.14
CA ALA A 29 21.41 -2.08 -15.32
C ALA A 29 22.60 -1.46 -14.56
N SER A 30 22.39 -0.33 -13.87
CA SER A 30 23.46 0.34 -13.14
C SER A 30 23.74 -0.30 -11.77
N ASP A 31 25.02 -0.42 -11.38
CA ASP A 31 25.39 -0.88 -10.03
C ASP A 31 24.82 0.02 -8.92
N LEU A 32 24.53 1.29 -9.25
CA LEU A 32 23.82 2.22 -8.37
C LEU A 32 22.40 1.73 -8.04
N PHE A 33 21.71 1.08 -8.97
CA PHE A 33 20.36 0.55 -8.74
C PHE A 33 20.36 -0.56 -7.68
N ASN A 34 21.40 -1.40 -7.64
CA ASN A 34 21.54 -2.47 -6.64
C ASN A 34 21.65 -1.94 -5.21
N LEU A 35 22.22 -0.74 -5.02
CA LEU A 35 22.32 -0.10 -3.71
C LEU A 35 21.11 0.79 -3.39
N ILE A 36 20.68 1.59 -4.35
CA ILE A 36 19.62 2.60 -4.16
C ILE A 36 18.23 1.95 -4.13
N GLY A 37 17.98 0.91 -4.95
CA GLY A 37 16.68 0.24 -5.02
C GLY A 37 16.20 -0.31 -3.68
N PRO A 38 17.02 -1.12 -2.96
CA PRO A 38 16.66 -1.61 -1.62
C PRO A 38 16.48 -0.49 -0.60
N LEU A 39 17.31 0.55 -0.64
CA LEU A 39 17.18 1.70 0.27
C LEU A 39 15.85 2.43 0.05
N VAL A 40 15.47 2.68 -1.20
CA VAL A 40 14.21 3.32 -1.55
C VAL A 40 13.02 2.47 -1.11
N LEU A 41 13.09 1.15 -1.27
CA LEU A 41 12.06 0.26 -0.74
C LEU A 41 11.96 0.40 0.79
N LEU A 42 13.08 0.33 1.52
CA LEU A 42 13.07 0.47 2.97
C LEU A 42 12.47 1.80 3.40
N THR A 43 12.80 2.90 2.72
CA THR A 43 12.18 4.21 2.98
C THR A 43 10.67 4.17 2.76
N LYS A 44 10.18 3.57 1.66
CA LYS A 44 8.74 3.41 1.41
C LYS A 44 8.07 2.57 2.51
N ILE A 45 8.69 1.49 2.96
CA ILE A 45 8.17 0.63 4.04
C ILE A 45 8.06 1.41 5.35
N VAL A 46 9.09 2.18 5.70
CA VAL A 46 9.07 3.03 6.90
C VAL A 46 7.98 4.10 6.80
N LEU A 47 7.81 4.72 5.63
CA LEU A 47 6.72 5.69 5.40
C LEU A 47 5.34 5.06 5.57
N VAL A 48 5.07 3.91 4.96
CA VAL A 48 3.77 3.24 5.09
C VAL A 48 3.55 2.77 6.53
N SER A 49 4.58 2.24 7.18
CA SER A 49 4.49 1.84 8.60
C SER A 49 4.18 3.05 9.48
N PHE A 50 4.86 4.17 9.25
CA PHE A 50 4.59 5.43 9.94
C PHE A 50 3.13 5.85 9.77
N LEU A 51 2.56 5.78 8.57
CA LEU A 51 1.15 6.08 8.35
C LEU A 51 0.25 5.16 9.20
N ILE A 52 0.49 3.84 9.21
CA ILE A 52 -0.30 2.89 10.01
C ILE A 52 -0.31 3.27 11.50
N PHE A 53 0.87 3.58 12.06
CA PHE A 53 0.97 4.00 13.47
C PHE A 53 0.35 5.38 13.70
N TRP A 54 0.51 6.31 12.77
CA TRP A 54 -0.09 7.63 12.85
C TRP A 54 -1.61 7.58 12.87
N PHE A 55 -2.23 6.76 12.01
CA PHE A 55 -3.67 6.49 12.02
C PHE A 55 -4.12 5.89 13.36
N ARG A 56 -3.34 4.95 13.92
CA ARG A 56 -3.63 4.32 15.22
C ARG A 56 -3.64 5.33 16.37
N PHE A 57 -2.78 6.35 16.33
CA PHE A 57 -2.74 7.38 17.38
C PHE A 57 -3.75 8.51 17.17
N THR A 58 -4.13 8.80 15.92
CA THR A 58 -5.03 9.92 15.59
C THR A 58 -6.50 9.56 15.77
N TYR A 59 -6.89 8.32 15.45
CA TYR A 59 -8.31 7.93 15.46
C TYR A 59 -8.74 7.31 16.79
N PRO A 60 -9.86 7.79 17.38
CA PRO A 60 -10.47 7.13 18.52
C PRO A 60 -11.04 5.76 18.13
N ARG A 61 -11.11 4.85 19.10
CA ARG A 61 -11.50 3.45 18.88
C ARG A 61 -12.91 3.36 18.26
N PHE A 62 -13.01 2.76 17.07
CA PHE A 62 -14.29 2.49 16.40
C PHE A 62 -14.98 1.27 17.01
N ARG A 63 -16.33 1.28 16.99
CA ARG A 63 -17.12 0.09 17.37
C ARG A 63 -17.04 -0.95 16.25
N GLU A 64 -17.05 -2.23 16.62
CA GLU A 64 -16.97 -3.35 15.68
C GLU A 64 -18.07 -3.28 14.60
N ASP A 65 -19.29 -2.92 14.99
CA ASP A 65 -20.40 -2.73 14.03
C ASP A 65 -20.10 -1.66 12.98
N GLN A 66 -19.43 -0.57 13.39
CA GLN A 66 -19.12 0.55 12.49
C GLN A 66 -18.02 0.14 11.51
N LEU A 67 -17.02 -0.62 11.99
CA LEU A 67 -15.97 -1.18 11.14
C LEU A 67 -16.58 -2.13 10.10
N GLN A 68 -17.49 -3.01 10.53
CA GLN A 68 -18.15 -3.95 9.63
C GLN A 68 -19.04 -3.23 8.61
N GLN A 69 -19.77 -2.19 9.03
CA GLN A 69 -20.54 -1.37 8.10
C GLN A 69 -19.66 -0.65 7.08
N LEU A 70 -18.52 -0.09 7.49
CA LEU A 70 -17.57 0.55 6.56
C LEU A 70 -17.02 -0.45 5.54
N ALA A 71 -16.59 -1.62 6.01
CA ALA A 71 -16.03 -2.66 5.15
C ALA A 71 -17.04 -3.14 4.10
N TRP A 72 -18.26 -3.49 4.53
CA TRP A 72 -19.25 -4.12 3.65
C TRP A 72 -20.07 -3.14 2.83
N LYS A 73 -20.41 -1.97 3.36
CA LYS A 73 -21.25 -1.00 2.64
C LYS A 73 -20.45 -0.04 1.77
N VAL A 74 -19.17 0.18 2.06
CA VAL A 74 -18.36 1.19 1.37
C VAL A 74 -17.17 0.56 0.66
N LEU A 75 -16.28 -0.14 1.38
CA LEU A 75 -15.01 -0.61 0.80
C LEU A 75 -15.19 -1.70 -0.26
N ILE A 76 -16.02 -2.71 0.00
CA ILE A 76 -16.24 -3.81 -0.96
C ILE A 76 -16.92 -3.30 -2.26
N PRO A 77 -18.02 -2.55 -2.22
CA PRO A 77 -18.63 -2.01 -3.44
C PRO A 77 -17.67 -1.12 -4.23
N LEU A 78 -16.86 -0.30 -3.55
CA LEU A 78 -15.87 0.56 -4.18
C LEU A 78 -14.76 -0.25 -4.88
N ALA A 79 -14.26 -1.32 -4.25
CA ALA A 79 -13.26 -2.20 -4.84
C ALA A 79 -13.79 -2.91 -6.09
N LEU A 80 -15.04 -3.39 -6.04
CA LEU A 80 -15.70 -4.01 -7.20
C LEU A 80 -15.89 -3.01 -8.35
N ALA A 81 -16.33 -1.78 -8.04
CA ALA A 81 -16.44 -0.72 -9.03
C ALA A 81 -15.08 -0.39 -9.67
N ASN A 82 -14.01 -0.31 -8.89
CA ASN A 82 -12.66 -0.07 -9.40
C ASN A 82 -12.18 -1.17 -10.36
N ILE A 83 -12.44 -2.44 -10.03
CA ILE A 83 -12.10 -3.58 -10.88
C ILE A 83 -12.85 -3.50 -12.22
N VAL A 84 -14.16 -3.23 -12.19
CA VAL A 84 -14.97 -3.11 -13.41
C VAL A 84 -14.47 -1.95 -14.28
N VAL A 85 -14.24 -0.78 -13.70
CA VAL A 85 -13.73 0.40 -14.42
C VAL A 85 -12.37 0.10 -15.06
N THR A 86 -11.44 -0.47 -14.31
CA THR A 86 -10.11 -0.84 -14.83
C THR A 86 -10.21 -1.87 -15.94
N GLY A 87 -11.13 -2.84 -15.82
CA GLY A 87 -11.40 -3.85 -16.86
C GLY A 87 -11.93 -3.23 -18.15
N VAL A 88 -12.91 -2.32 -18.05
CA VAL A 88 -13.46 -1.61 -19.22
C VAL A 88 -12.39 -0.76 -19.89
N LEU A 89 -11.64 0.03 -19.12
CA LEU A 89 -10.59 0.89 -19.67
C LEU A 89 -9.52 0.08 -20.41
N LYS A 90 -9.11 -1.08 -19.89
CA LYS A 90 -8.14 -1.96 -20.53
C LYS A 90 -8.63 -2.61 -21.83
N VAL A 91 -9.95 -2.74 -22.02
CA VAL A 91 -10.53 -3.32 -23.25
C VAL A 91 -10.77 -2.24 -24.31
N VAL A 92 -11.13 -1.03 -23.88
CA VAL A 92 -11.44 0.08 -24.78
C VAL A 92 -10.18 0.73 -25.36
N PHE A 93 -9.10 0.81 -24.58
CA PHE A 93 -7.80 1.38 -24.96
C PHE A 93 -6.74 0.29 -25.10
#